data_AF-A0AAD2F2B4-F1
#
_entry.id   AF-A0AAD2F2B4-F1
#
_cell.length_a   1.000
_cell.length_b   1.000
_cell.length_c   1.000
_cell.angle_alpha   90.00
_cell.angle_beta   90.00
_cell.angle_gamma   90.00
#
_symmetry.space_group_name_H-M   'P 1'
#
loop_
_entity.id
_entity.type
_entity.pdbx_description
1 polymer ?
#
loop_
_entity_poly.entity_id
_entity_poly.type
_entity_poly.pdbx_seq_one_letter_code
_entity_poly.pdbx_strand_id
1 'polypeptide(L)'
;MVDEFQFFPTPAGLAARMIAKFSTHPWGRDARVLEPSAGDGALEADVEVAIVRLAKKADLQRDIIGSVLDSLAEDSLAETGGAGDAHAIGDDRQLAIPGDVIVRTERAFKAAVTSMRECVIAQARASYAARLVGQTLAQRNGEDKGDPQGDLIQTIREGIAKGYDELKDRAWSEVLRSTEVSAKLSSKAQQRLEADFQRIKRLDFSASNVYSFLIGLIDARGDMLVQMACEVFDEITRYHSENRVYYEGWKSNDRHRTAGWRIKHTRFILPHFKADYSWSKRPSYSMVQRLADFDKVFAALDGKEVSSIYGLSAMFERECESLAHGERRSSAYFDVRWYPGKGTVHIFPRNQQMMDRLNRLVGRTRDWLPPRDEMVAKDFWLAYERAEKFDEEVRAEAARMSPGVSIGAVTGPEWGDESRTTRAQHAVASAFNAIARKHGLDPLPAIASSHKEPEQLPLLAVAA
;
A
#
# COMPACT_ATOMS: atom_id res chain seq x y z
N MET A 1 -18.97 -19.20 -16.56
CA MET A 1 -18.36 -19.78 -15.35
C MET A 1 -18.22 -18.64 -14.36
N VAL A 2 -18.87 -18.76 -13.20
CA VAL A 2 -18.70 -17.82 -12.08
C VAL A 2 -17.26 -17.96 -11.60
N ASP A 3 -16.51 -16.86 -11.53
CA ASP A 3 -15.09 -16.88 -11.18
C ASP A 3 -14.96 -17.09 -9.66
N GLU A 4 -14.65 -18.32 -9.23
CA GLU A 4 -14.49 -18.73 -7.81
C GLU A 4 -13.40 -17.95 -7.05
N PHE A 5 -12.65 -17.07 -7.72
CA PHE A 5 -11.66 -16.17 -7.13
C PHE A 5 -12.18 -14.74 -6.95
N GLN A 6 -13.49 -14.52 -7.09
CA GLN A 6 -14.16 -13.20 -7.08
C GLN A 6 -14.36 -12.56 -5.71
N PHE A 7 -14.01 -13.19 -4.59
CA PHE A 7 -14.57 -12.81 -3.30
C PHE A 7 -13.56 -12.44 -2.21
N PHE A 8 -13.64 -11.19 -1.75
CA PHE A 8 -13.30 -10.79 -0.39
C PHE A 8 -14.62 -10.67 0.39
N PRO A 9 -15.13 -11.74 1.03
CA PRO A 9 -16.42 -11.65 1.70
C PRO A 9 -16.34 -10.66 2.86
N THR A 10 -17.26 -9.69 2.89
CA THR A 10 -17.50 -8.90 4.09
C THR A 10 -17.88 -9.85 5.23
N PRO A 11 -17.11 -9.89 6.34
CA PRO A 11 -17.38 -10.82 7.43
C PRO A 11 -18.81 -10.62 7.97
N ALA A 12 -19.54 -11.71 8.25
CA ALA A 12 -20.94 -11.64 8.69
C ALA A 12 -21.15 -10.74 9.92
N GLY A 13 -20.18 -10.69 10.84
CA GLY A 13 -20.21 -9.79 11.99
C GLY A 13 -20.06 -8.30 11.62
N LEU A 14 -19.37 -7.98 10.52
CA LEU A 14 -19.28 -6.62 9.99
C LEU A 14 -20.59 -6.21 9.30
N ALA A 15 -21.17 -7.11 8.50
CA ALA A 15 -22.47 -6.89 7.83
C ALA A 15 -23.60 -6.63 8.84
N ALA A 16 -23.71 -7.46 9.89
CA ALA A 16 -24.73 -7.28 10.93
C ALA A 16 -24.60 -5.95 11.69
N ARG A 17 -23.35 -5.51 11.95
CA ARG A 17 -23.08 -4.21 12.61
C ARG A 17 -23.37 -3.02 11.70
N MET A 18 -23.08 -3.14 10.41
CA MET A 18 -23.43 -2.12 9.42
C MET A 18 -24.95 -1.93 9.38
N ILE A 19 -25.72 -3.02 9.26
CA ILE A 19 -27.20 -2.97 9.26
C ILE A 19 -27.75 -2.33 10.55
N ALA A 20 -27.20 -2.69 11.72
CA ALA A 20 -27.63 -2.15 13.01
C ALA A 20 -27.46 -0.61 13.11
N LYS A 21 -26.48 -0.03 12.40
CA LYS A 21 -26.26 1.42 12.35
C LYS A 21 -27.23 2.17 11.45
N PHE A 22 -27.78 1.53 10.42
CA PHE A 22 -28.78 2.15 9.55
C PHE A 22 -30.18 2.15 10.18
N SER A 23 -30.48 1.17 11.04
CA SER A 23 -31.74 1.10 11.79
C SER A 23 -31.96 2.21 12.83
N THR A 24 -30.94 3.01 13.15
CA THR A 24 -31.01 4.11 14.13
C THR A 24 -30.98 5.51 13.52
N HIS A 25 -30.91 5.63 12.19
CA HIS A 25 -30.89 6.91 11.47
C HIS A 25 -32.30 7.29 10.96
N PRO A 26 -32.64 8.59 10.79
CA PRO A 26 -34.00 9.02 10.43
C PRO A 26 -34.45 8.62 9.01
N TRP A 27 -33.59 7.96 8.24
CA TRP A 27 -33.88 7.36 6.94
C TRP A 27 -34.51 5.98 7.21
N GLY A 28 -35.72 6.00 7.79
CA GLY A 28 -36.40 4.81 8.30
C GLY A 28 -36.63 3.74 7.23
N ARG A 29 -36.53 2.46 7.63
CA ARG A 29 -36.91 1.18 6.97
C ARG A 29 -36.60 0.94 5.47
N ASP A 30 -36.31 1.96 4.68
CA ASP A 30 -36.17 1.94 3.21
C ASP A 30 -34.73 2.30 2.76
N ALA A 31 -33.78 2.39 3.69
CA ALA A 31 -32.38 2.66 3.37
C ALA A 31 -31.74 1.45 2.65
N ARG A 32 -31.48 1.60 1.35
CA ARG A 32 -30.79 0.61 0.51
C ARG A 32 -29.27 0.75 0.68
N VAL A 33 -28.66 -0.21 1.37
CA VAL A 33 -27.20 -0.28 1.54
C VAL A 33 -26.61 -1.10 0.40
N LEU A 34 -25.98 -0.43 -0.56
CA LEU A 34 -25.18 -1.08 -1.59
C LEU A 34 -23.76 -1.29 -1.07
N GLU A 35 -23.31 -2.54 -1.04
CA GLU A 35 -21.89 -2.86 -0.90
C GLU A 35 -21.18 -2.51 -2.22
N PRO A 36 -20.15 -1.63 -2.23
CA PRO A 36 -19.36 -1.43 -3.42
C PRO A 36 -18.45 -2.66 -3.60
N SER A 37 -18.99 -3.65 -4.30
CA SER A 37 -18.32 -4.89 -4.75
C SER A 37 -17.75 -5.80 -3.66
N ALA A 38 -18.53 -6.77 -3.15
CA ALA A 38 -18.09 -8.15 -2.83
C ALA A 38 -19.12 -8.95 -1.98
N GLY A 39 -20.24 -9.41 -2.58
CA GLY A 39 -21.24 -10.23 -1.87
C GLY A 39 -21.93 -11.26 -2.77
N ASP A 40 -22.14 -12.50 -2.28
CA ASP A 40 -22.80 -13.61 -2.99
C ASP A 40 -24.33 -13.42 -3.05
N GLY A 41 -24.78 -12.15 -3.09
CA GLY A 41 -26.19 -11.78 -3.20
C GLY A 41 -27.09 -12.23 -2.04
N ALA A 42 -26.56 -12.67 -0.91
CA ALA A 42 -27.36 -13.06 0.26
C ALA A 42 -27.87 -11.84 1.04
N LEU A 43 -28.71 -11.03 0.40
CA LEU A 43 -29.75 -10.26 1.08
C LEU A 43 -31.08 -10.81 0.55
N GLU A 44 -31.84 -11.38 1.48
CA GLU A 44 -33.13 -12.02 1.27
C GLU A 44 -34.11 -11.07 0.55
N ALA A 45 -34.56 -11.53 -0.63
CA ALA A 45 -35.76 -11.18 -1.41
C ALA A 45 -36.22 -9.70 -1.58
N ASP A 46 -36.47 -9.36 -2.85
CA ASP A 46 -37.24 -8.23 -3.39
C ASP A 46 -36.67 -6.80 -3.27
N VAL A 47 -35.71 -6.46 -4.13
CA VAL A 47 -35.41 -5.05 -4.45
C VAL A 47 -35.03 -4.86 -5.93
N GLU A 48 -35.75 -3.99 -6.66
CA GLU A 48 -35.36 -3.51 -8.01
C GLU A 48 -34.05 -2.70 -7.93
N VAL A 49 -33.00 -3.12 -8.65
CA VAL A 49 -31.67 -2.50 -8.62
C VAL A 49 -31.41 -1.68 -9.90
N ALA A 50 -31.01 -0.41 -9.75
CA ALA A 50 -30.32 0.35 -10.79
C ALA A 50 -28.81 0.29 -10.54
N ILE A 51 -28.04 -0.19 -11.52
CA ILE A 51 -26.58 -0.30 -11.45
C ILE A 51 -25.97 1.04 -11.84
N VAL A 52 -25.41 1.78 -10.87
CA VAL A 52 -24.55 2.94 -11.14
C VAL A 52 -23.09 2.55 -10.93
N ARG A 53 -22.30 2.58 -12.02
CA ARG A 53 -20.87 2.24 -12.01
C ARG A 53 -20.04 3.45 -11.56
N LEU A 54 -19.45 3.37 -10.37
CA LEU A 54 -18.36 4.27 -9.96
C LEU A 54 -17.02 3.54 -10.14
N ALA A 55 -16.27 3.91 -11.18
CA ALA A 55 -14.95 3.36 -11.45
C ALA A 55 -13.86 4.34 -10.97
N LYS A 56 -13.30 4.11 -9.78
CA LYS A 56 -12.08 4.80 -9.34
C LYS A 56 -10.88 3.97 -9.82
N LYS A 57 -10.11 4.50 -10.77
CA LYS A 57 -8.84 3.89 -11.19
C LYS A 57 -7.77 4.28 -10.19
N ALA A 58 -7.05 3.29 -9.64
CA ALA A 58 -5.90 3.53 -8.78
C ALA A 58 -4.76 4.13 -9.62
N ASP A 59 -4.31 5.32 -9.26
CA ASP A 59 -3.11 5.94 -9.86
C ASP A 59 -1.88 5.50 -9.07
N LEU A 60 -1.22 4.44 -9.54
CA LEU A 60 -0.03 3.85 -8.90
C LEU A 60 1.20 4.77 -8.94
N GLN A 61 1.17 5.84 -9.75
CA GLN A 61 2.27 6.81 -9.81
C GLN A 61 2.08 7.95 -8.80
N ARG A 62 0.86 8.17 -8.31
CA ARG A 62 0.60 9.13 -7.24
C ARG A 62 0.98 8.53 -5.90
N ASP A 63 1.76 9.30 -5.14
CA ASP A 63 2.00 9.00 -3.75
C ASP A 63 0.68 9.11 -2.97
N ILE A 64 0.17 7.97 -2.53
CA ILE A 64 -1.10 7.86 -1.79
C ILE A 64 -1.04 8.74 -0.54
N ILE A 65 0.09 8.75 0.16
CA ILE A 65 0.28 9.56 1.38
C ILE A 65 0.28 11.04 1.01
N GLY A 66 1.05 11.46 0.00
CA GLY A 66 1.01 12.81 -0.53
C GLY A 66 -0.40 13.28 -0.86
N SER A 67 -1.21 12.46 -1.53
CA SER A 67 -2.59 12.84 -1.87
C SER A 67 -3.51 13.04 -0.65
N VAL A 68 -3.26 12.33 0.46
CA VAL A 68 -3.95 12.56 1.73
C VAL A 68 -3.50 13.89 2.35
N LEU A 69 -2.19 14.16 2.31
CA LEU A 69 -1.60 15.37 2.88
C LEU A 69 -2.02 16.66 2.17
N ASP A 70 -2.20 16.61 0.85
CA ASP A 70 -2.53 17.78 0.02
C ASP A 70 -3.91 18.42 0.37
N SER A 71 -4.74 17.70 1.14
CA SER A 71 -6.07 18.18 1.58
C SER A 71 -6.06 18.84 2.98
N LEU A 72 -4.92 18.88 3.66
CA LEU A 72 -4.81 19.29 5.06
C LEU A 72 -4.38 20.76 5.19
N ALA A 73 -4.79 21.41 6.29
CA ALA A 73 -4.47 22.81 6.53
C ALA A 73 -2.96 22.98 6.83
N GLU A 74 -2.29 23.79 6.01
CA GLU A 74 -0.90 24.20 6.21
C GLU A 74 -0.79 25.26 7.31
N ASP A 75 0.38 25.33 7.96
CA ASP A 75 0.66 26.39 8.94
C ASP A 75 0.62 27.77 8.27
N SER A 76 -0.29 28.63 8.72
CA SER A 76 -0.15 30.07 8.56
C SER A 76 0.37 30.64 9.87
N LEU A 77 1.59 31.20 9.86
CA LEU A 77 2.18 31.89 11.02
C LEU A 77 1.39 33.14 11.46
N ALA A 78 0.28 33.45 10.79
CA ALA A 78 -0.68 34.47 11.15
C ALA A 78 -1.92 33.79 11.75
N GLU A 79 -2.29 34.23 12.96
CA GLU A 79 -3.56 33.91 13.64
C GLU A 79 -3.61 32.58 14.41
N THR A 80 -3.08 32.60 15.64
CA THR A 80 -3.71 31.84 16.72
C THR A 80 -5.10 32.44 17.01
N GLY A 81 -6.12 31.98 16.31
CA GLY A 81 -7.50 32.39 16.54
C GLY A 81 -8.49 31.53 15.77
N GLY A 82 -9.44 30.91 16.46
CA GLY A 82 -10.60 30.28 15.85
C GLY A 82 -10.84 28.84 16.28
N ALA A 83 -11.59 28.68 17.37
CA ALA A 83 -12.35 27.47 17.61
C ALA A 83 -13.42 27.33 16.51
N GLY A 84 -13.50 26.17 15.87
CA GLY A 84 -14.55 25.83 14.91
C GLY A 84 -14.84 24.33 14.94
N ASP A 85 -15.99 24.01 15.51
CA ASP A 85 -16.80 22.80 15.33
C ASP A 85 -16.21 21.43 15.72
N ALA A 86 -16.22 21.19 17.03
CA ALA A 86 -16.35 19.86 17.57
C ALA A 86 -17.84 19.49 17.64
N HIS A 87 -18.38 18.74 16.67
CA HIS A 87 -19.52 17.86 16.93
C HIS A 87 -19.63 16.68 15.94
N ALA A 88 -19.86 15.51 16.56
CA ALA A 88 -20.42 14.27 16.02
C ALA A 88 -19.57 13.40 15.07
N ILE A 89 -18.70 12.55 15.64
CA ILE A 89 -18.44 11.23 15.04
C ILE A 89 -18.54 10.18 16.15
N GLY A 90 -19.62 9.41 16.08
CA GLY A 90 -19.91 8.30 16.98
C GLY A 90 -18.96 7.13 16.79
N ASP A 91 -18.85 6.35 17.86
CA ASP A 91 -18.17 5.05 17.96
C ASP A 91 -18.28 4.23 16.66
N ASP A 92 -17.15 3.99 15.99
CA ASP A 92 -16.78 2.65 15.49
C ASP A 92 -15.32 2.61 15.02
N ARG A 93 -14.61 1.62 15.53
CA ARG A 93 -13.16 1.43 15.40
C ARG A 93 -12.78 0.65 14.13
N GLN A 94 -11.82 1.18 13.36
CA GLN A 94 -10.71 0.42 12.74
C GLN A 94 -9.34 1.13 12.81
N LEU A 95 -9.27 2.32 13.41
CA LEU A 95 -8.09 2.80 14.11
C LEU A 95 -8.45 2.83 15.59
N ALA A 96 -7.93 1.90 16.39
CA ALA A 96 -8.19 1.87 17.82
C ALA A 96 -7.36 2.96 18.51
N ILE A 97 -7.74 4.22 18.33
CA ILE A 97 -7.28 5.30 19.18
C ILE A 97 -8.15 5.21 20.44
N PRO A 98 -7.60 4.91 21.63
CA PRO A 98 -8.35 5.10 22.87
C PRO A 98 -8.89 6.54 22.83
N GLY A 99 -10.20 6.74 22.94
CA GLY A 99 -10.93 7.96 22.51
C GLY A 99 -10.48 9.31 23.11
N ASP A 100 -9.41 9.34 23.89
CA ASP A 100 -8.79 10.54 24.46
C ASP A 100 -7.33 10.74 24.03
N VAL A 101 -6.70 9.88 23.21
CA VAL A 101 -5.26 10.10 22.86
C VAL A 101 -5.08 11.36 22.02
N ILE A 102 -5.83 11.54 20.92
CA ILE A 102 -5.67 12.73 20.05
C ILE A 102 -6.00 14.01 20.82
N VAL A 103 -7.15 14.04 21.50
CA VAL A 103 -7.60 15.22 22.25
C VAL A 103 -6.66 15.53 23.42
N ARG A 104 -6.18 14.52 24.14
CA ARG A 104 -5.17 14.70 25.19
C ARG A 104 -3.84 15.17 24.63
N THR A 105 -3.37 14.61 23.51
CA THR A 105 -2.12 15.02 22.88
C THR A 105 -2.21 16.44 22.38
N GLU A 106 -3.34 16.85 21.80
CA GLU A 106 -3.59 18.25 21.40
C GLU A 106 -3.61 19.19 22.63
N ARG A 107 -4.30 18.81 23.71
CA ARG A 107 -4.32 19.60 24.95
C ARG A 107 -2.93 19.75 25.54
N ALA A 108 -2.16 18.66 25.60
CA ALA A 108 -0.78 18.66 26.06
C ALA A 108 0.12 19.51 25.16
N PHE A 109 -0.06 19.43 23.84
CA PHE A 109 0.64 20.26 22.87
C PHE A 109 0.36 21.75 23.08
N LYS A 110 -0.92 22.15 23.20
CA LYS A 110 -1.32 23.54 23.45
C LYS A 110 -0.76 24.09 24.77
N ALA A 111 -0.79 23.27 25.84
CA ALA A 111 -0.18 23.63 27.12
C ALA A 111 1.34 23.79 26.99
N ALA A 112 2.02 22.86 26.31
CA ALA A 112 3.46 22.90 26.09
C ALA A 112 3.88 24.11 25.24
N VAL A 113 3.11 24.47 24.20
CA VAL A 113 3.35 25.67 23.38
C VAL A 113 3.23 26.93 24.22
N THR A 114 2.24 27.00 25.12
CA THR A 114 2.05 28.15 26.03
C THR A 114 3.24 28.29 26.97
N SER A 115 3.62 27.20 27.65
CA SER A 115 4.78 27.18 28.56
C SER A 115 6.11 27.42 27.84
N MET A 116 6.28 26.92 26.62
CA MET A 116 7.45 27.17 25.78
C MET A 116 7.58 28.66 25.45
N ARG A 117 6.48 29.33 25.04
CA ARG A 117 6.49 30.77 24.77
C ARG A 117 6.88 31.58 26.00
N GLU A 118 6.30 31.25 27.16
CA GLU A 118 6.64 31.91 28.43
C GLU A 118 8.12 31.71 28.79
N CYS A 119 8.64 30.49 28.65
CA CYS A 119 10.03 30.15 28.89
C CYS A 119 10.99 30.93 27.99
N VAL A 120 10.74 30.95 26.68
CA VAL A 120 11.58 31.68 25.70
C VAL A 120 11.60 33.18 26.01
N ILE A 121 10.44 33.78 26.31
CA ILE A 121 10.36 35.20 26.66
C ILE A 121 11.11 35.47 27.97
N ALA A 122 10.94 34.63 28.99
CA ALA A 122 11.62 34.78 30.27
C ALA A 122 13.15 34.65 30.13
N GLN A 123 13.62 33.66 29.37
CA GLN A 123 15.04 33.48 29.07
C GLN A 123 15.62 34.68 28.31
N ALA A 124 14.92 35.14 27.27
CA ALA A 124 15.37 36.28 26.47
C ALA A 124 15.45 37.57 27.32
N ARG A 125 14.45 37.81 28.19
CA ARG A 125 14.46 38.92 29.16
C ARG A 125 15.61 38.80 30.17
N ALA A 126 15.85 37.60 30.70
CA ALA A 126 16.93 37.34 31.65
C ALA A 126 18.30 37.58 31.00
N SER A 127 18.52 37.10 29.78
CA SER A 127 19.73 37.34 29.00
C SER A 127 19.93 38.83 28.73
N TYR A 128 18.87 39.56 28.36
CA TYR A 128 18.94 41.01 28.18
C TYR A 128 19.29 41.76 29.47
N ALA A 129 18.63 41.42 30.58
CA ALA A 129 18.91 42.02 31.88
C ALA A 129 20.34 41.71 32.38
N ALA A 130 20.83 40.49 32.17
CA ALA A 130 22.21 40.11 32.51
C ALA A 130 23.24 40.98 31.78
N ARG A 131 22.99 41.31 30.49
CA ARG A 131 23.86 42.23 29.74
C ARG A 131 23.88 43.64 30.34
N LEU A 132 22.75 44.12 30.88
CA LEU A 132 22.68 45.41 31.55
C LEU A 132 23.43 45.44 32.88
N VAL A 133 23.51 44.30 33.58
CA VAL A 133 24.31 44.17 34.82
C VAL A 133 25.80 44.27 34.52
N GLY A 134 26.26 43.63 33.45
CA GLY A 134 27.64 43.77 32.96
C GLY A 134 28.23 42.45 32.45
N GLN A 135 29.44 42.56 31.90
CA GLN A 135 30.19 41.41 31.37
C GLN A 135 30.84 40.60 32.49
N THR A 136 30.98 39.29 32.26
CA THR A 136 31.77 38.42 33.13
C THR A 136 33.27 38.71 32.99
N LEU A 137 34.07 38.28 33.98
CA LEU A 137 35.52 38.44 33.92
C LEU A 137 36.13 37.69 32.72
N ALA A 138 35.60 36.50 32.41
CA ALA A 138 36.00 35.72 31.24
C ALA A 138 35.70 36.45 29.91
N GLN A 139 34.56 37.15 29.82
CA GLN A 139 34.22 37.95 28.64
C GLN A 139 35.14 39.17 28.49
N ARG A 140 35.48 39.83 29.60
CA ARG A 140 36.45 40.94 29.60
C ARG A 140 37.86 40.51 29.22
N ASN A 141 38.25 39.29 29.59
CA ASN A 141 39.54 38.71 29.24
C ASN A 141 39.57 38.12 27.83
N GLY A 142 38.45 38.14 27.10
CA GLY A 142 38.33 37.57 25.76
C GLY A 142 38.31 36.04 25.71
N GLU A 143 38.18 35.38 26.87
CA GLU A 143 38.10 33.91 26.99
C GLU A 143 36.72 33.39 26.58
N ASP A 144 35.68 34.21 26.74
CA ASP A 144 34.33 33.98 26.25
C ASP A 144 33.93 35.14 25.33
N LYS A 145 33.59 34.84 24.07
CA LYS A 145 33.18 35.88 23.11
C LYS A 145 31.79 36.44 23.41
N GLY A 146 31.04 35.81 24.32
CA GLY A 146 29.66 36.16 24.61
C GLY A 146 28.71 35.92 23.44
N ASP A 147 27.41 36.00 23.69
CA ASP A 147 26.38 36.03 22.65
C ASP A 147 26.42 37.41 21.96
N PRO A 148 26.50 37.50 20.61
CA PRO A 148 26.50 38.77 19.90
C PRO A 148 25.31 39.64 20.29
N GLN A 149 25.37 40.93 19.98
CA GLN A 149 24.31 41.91 20.22
C GLN A 149 23.06 41.56 19.37
N GLY A 150 22.33 40.53 19.78
CA GLY A 150 21.15 40.02 19.10
C GLY A 150 19.92 40.85 19.47
N ASP A 151 19.14 41.21 18.46
CA ASP A 151 17.82 41.80 18.64
C ASP A 151 16.95 40.86 19.51
N LEU A 152 16.50 41.38 20.66
CA LEU A 152 15.65 40.64 21.60
C LEU A 152 14.44 40.03 20.89
N ILE A 153 13.85 40.77 19.95
CA ILE A 153 12.67 40.33 19.20
C ILE A 153 13.05 39.14 18.30
N GLN A 154 14.20 39.20 17.64
CA GLN A 154 14.70 38.13 16.79
C GLN A 154 15.00 36.86 17.60
N THR A 155 15.67 36.98 18.76
CA THR A 155 15.93 35.83 19.64
C THR A 155 14.64 35.17 20.11
N ILE A 156 13.62 35.96 20.47
CA ILE A 156 12.31 35.44 20.86
C ILE A 156 11.64 34.71 19.69
N ARG A 157 11.65 35.30 18.49
CA ARG A 157 11.05 34.69 17.28
C ARG A 157 11.70 33.36 16.93
N GLU A 158 13.03 33.32 16.89
CA GLU A 158 13.79 32.10 16.58
C GLU A 158 13.59 31.02 17.65
N GLY A 159 13.59 31.40 18.93
CA GLY A 159 13.33 30.49 20.04
C GLY A 159 11.93 29.90 20.00
N ILE A 160 10.90 30.72 19.70
CA ILE A 160 9.53 30.24 19.54
C ILE A 160 9.39 29.32 18.34
N ALA A 161 9.95 29.69 17.18
CA ALA A 161 9.88 28.88 15.96
C ALA A 161 10.53 27.50 16.19
N LYS A 162 11.75 27.48 16.72
CA LYS A 162 12.46 26.23 17.05
C LYS A 162 11.70 25.39 18.06
N GLY A 163 11.21 26.00 19.15
CA GLY A 163 10.44 25.29 20.17
C GLY A 163 9.12 24.73 19.64
N TYR A 164 8.47 25.45 18.72
CA TYR A 164 7.24 25.00 18.07
C TYR A 164 7.49 23.80 17.16
N ASP A 165 8.52 23.85 16.31
CA ASP A 165 8.92 22.74 15.43
C ASP A 165 9.24 21.46 16.23
N GLU A 166 9.99 21.60 17.33
CA GLU A 166 10.31 20.48 18.23
C GLU A 166 9.04 19.88 18.88
N LEU A 167 8.08 20.71 19.26
CA LEU A 167 6.82 20.23 19.84
C LEU A 167 5.95 19.54 18.78
N LYS A 168 5.90 20.04 17.54
CA LYS A 168 5.16 19.41 16.44
C LYS A 168 5.74 18.05 16.07
N ASP A 169 7.06 17.95 16.00
CA ASP A 169 7.77 16.70 15.74
C ASP A 169 7.37 15.61 16.76
N ARG A 170 7.38 15.96 18.05
CA ARG A 170 6.93 15.06 19.13
C ARG A 170 5.45 14.69 19.02
N ALA A 171 4.59 15.67 18.74
CA ALA A 171 3.14 15.49 18.74
C ALA A 171 2.68 14.61 17.56
N TRP A 172 3.16 14.89 16.34
CA TRP A 172 2.88 14.06 15.17
C TRP A 172 3.45 12.65 15.30
N SER A 173 4.67 12.50 15.85
CA SER A 173 5.27 11.18 16.10
C SER A 173 4.41 10.34 17.05
N GLU A 174 3.90 10.93 18.13
CA GLU A 174 3.05 10.21 19.09
C GLU A 174 1.71 9.80 18.47
N VAL A 175 1.10 10.66 17.65
CA VAL A 175 -0.13 10.32 16.91
C VAL A 175 0.13 9.16 15.95
N LEU A 176 1.15 9.22 15.10
CA LEU A 176 1.44 8.15 14.14
C LEU A 176 1.75 6.81 14.83
N ARG A 177 2.46 6.85 15.96
CA ARG A 177 2.78 5.66 16.76
C ARG A 177 1.55 5.06 17.44
N SER A 178 0.66 5.90 17.96
CA SER A 178 -0.53 5.47 18.73
C SER A 178 -1.71 5.00 17.87
N THR A 179 -1.68 5.29 16.57
CA THR A 179 -2.80 5.07 15.64
C THR A 179 -2.76 3.73 14.92
N GLU A 180 -1.76 2.87 15.18
CA GLU A 180 -1.50 1.60 14.47
C GLU A 180 -1.41 1.73 12.93
N VAL A 181 -1.30 2.96 12.41
CA VAL A 181 -1.23 3.26 10.96
C VAL A 181 -0.09 2.47 10.32
N SER A 182 1.08 2.50 10.94
CA SER A 182 2.25 1.78 10.46
C SER A 182 1.98 0.28 10.30
N ALA A 183 1.20 -0.35 11.17
CA ALA A 183 0.92 -1.78 11.08
C ALA A 183 0.12 -2.15 9.82
N LYS A 184 -0.64 -1.21 9.24
CA LYS A 184 -1.46 -1.41 8.04
C LYS A 184 -0.73 -1.08 6.74
N LEU A 185 0.39 -0.36 6.81
CA LEU A 185 1.22 0.00 5.66
C LEU A 185 2.21 -1.11 5.27
N SER A 186 2.62 -1.13 4.00
CA SER A 186 3.77 -1.94 3.58
C SER A 186 5.05 -1.37 4.17
N SER A 187 6.09 -2.18 4.33
CA SER A 187 7.40 -1.70 4.78
C SER A 187 7.94 -0.55 3.93
N LYS A 188 7.70 -0.58 2.62
CA LYS A 188 8.07 0.49 1.69
C LYS A 188 7.20 1.75 1.87
N ALA A 189 5.90 1.60 2.09
CA ALA A 189 5.01 2.72 2.38
C ALA A 189 5.32 3.35 3.75
N GLN A 190 5.71 2.56 4.76
CA GLN A 190 6.21 3.08 6.04
C GLN A 190 7.47 3.94 5.85
N GLN A 191 8.44 3.46 5.06
CA GLN A 191 9.66 4.23 4.76
C GLN A 191 9.36 5.55 4.03
N ARG A 192 8.38 5.53 3.13
CA ARG A 192 7.91 6.76 2.44
C ARG A 192 7.23 7.71 3.42
N LEU A 193 6.32 7.21 4.26
CA LEU A 193 5.67 8.01 5.30
C LEU A 193 6.69 8.71 6.19
N GLU A 194 7.73 7.99 6.61
CA GLU A 194 8.82 8.52 7.43
C GLU A 194 9.66 9.57 6.66
N ALA A 195 9.95 9.32 5.38
CA ALA A 195 10.66 10.29 4.53
C ALA A 195 9.82 11.58 4.32
N ASP A 196 8.52 11.43 4.13
CA ASP A 196 7.54 12.51 3.98
C ASP A 196 7.13 13.14 5.31
N PHE A 197 7.62 12.64 6.44
CA PHE A 197 7.32 13.18 7.77
C PHE A 197 7.70 14.67 7.88
N GLN A 198 8.73 15.12 7.15
CA GLN A 198 9.08 16.55 7.09
C GLN A 198 7.97 17.41 6.46
N ARG A 199 7.16 16.86 5.55
CA ARG A 199 5.97 17.55 4.99
C ARG A 199 4.84 17.56 6.01
N ILE A 200 4.62 16.44 6.72
CA ILE A 200 3.62 16.33 7.79
C ILE A 200 3.87 17.40 8.87
N LYS A 201 5.14 17.64 9.21
CA LYS A 201 5.54 18.70 10.15
C LYS A 201 5.24 20.13 9.71
N ARG A 202 4.83 20.37 8.46
CA ARG A 202 4.37 21.70 8.01
C ARG A 202 2.88 21.92 8.26
N LEU A 203 2.12 20.86 8.51
CA LEU A 203 0.70 20.94 8.82
C LEU A 203 0.49 21.41 10.26
N ASP A 204 -0.54 22.22 10.49
CA ASP A 204 -0.89 22.62 11.85
C ASP A 204 -1.24 21.38 12.70
N PHE A 205 -0.81 21.37 13.96
CA PHE A 205 -1.11 20.26 14.88
C PHE A 205 -2.42 20.56 15.61
N SER A 206 -3.52 20.09 15.04
CA SER A 206 -4.87 20.18 15.60
C SER A 206 -5.58 18.83 15.54
N ALA A 207 -6.59 18.62 16.40
CA ALA A 207 -7.38 17.40 16.34
C ALA A 207 -8.05 17.23 14.96
N SER A 208 -8.53 18.32 14.35
CA SER A 208 -9.16 18.29 13.02
C SER A 208 -8.20 17.78 11.92
N ASN A 209 -6.97 18.30 11.88
CA ASN A 209 -5.97 17.84 10.91
C ASN A 209 -5.57 16.38 11.15
N VAL A 210 -5.42 15.98 12.42
CA VAL A 210 -5.13 14.59 12.77
C VAL A 210 -6.27 13.66 12.34
N TYR A 211 -7.53 13.99 12.64
CA TYR A 211 -8.67 13.17 12.22
C TYR A 211 -8.79 13.09 10.69
N SER A 212 -8.62 14.21 9.99
CA SER A 212 -8.69 14.26 8.53
C SER A 212 -7.60 13.41 7.88
N PHE A 213 -6.38 13.46 8.42
CA PHE A 213 -5.28 12.59 8.00
C PHE A 213 -5.64 11.10 8.16
N LEU A 214 -6.20 10.73 9.31
CA LEU A 214 -6.58 9.35 9.59
C LEU A 214 -7.74 8.85 8.74
N ILE A 215 -8.73 9.69 8.46
CA ILE A 215 -9.84 9.38 7.54
C ILE A 215 -9.28 9.15 6.14
N GLY A 216 -8.40 10.03 5.65
CA GLY A 216 -7.75 9.86 4.35
C GLY A 216 -6.97 8.54 4.23
N LEU A 217 -6.29 8.12 5.31
CA LEU A 217 -5.64 6.82 5.36
C LEU A 217 -6.61 5.64 5.33
N ILE A 218 -7.75 5.74 6.03
CA ILE A 218 -8.81 4.72 5.99
C ILE A 218 -9.38 4.62 4.57
N ASP A 219 -9.66 5.75 3.92
CA ASP A 219 -10.20 5.79 2.56
C ASP A 219 -9.22 5.21 1.54
N ALA A 220 -7.92 5.40 1.76
CA ALA A 220 -6.85 4.87 0.92
C ALA A 220 -6.51 3.40 1.20
N ARG A 221 -7.09 2.74 2.22
CA ARG A 221 -6.68 1.39 2.66
C ARG A 221 -6.72 0.33 1.57
N GLY A 222 -7.72 0.39 0.69
CA GLY A 222 -7.88 -0.55 -0.41
C GLY A 222 -6.73 -0.40 -1.41
N ASP A 223 -6.46 0.85 -1.81
CA ASP A 223 -5.37 1.18 -2.74
C ASP A 223 -4.01 0.79 -2.16
N MET A 224 -3.78 1.03 -0.86
CA MET A 224 -2.55 0.64 -0.16
C MET A 224 -2.34 -0.88 -0.13
N LEU A 225 -3.40 -1.66 0.09
CA LEU A 225 -3.32 -3.12 0.04
C LEU A 225 -3.00 -3.63 -1.37
N VAL A 226 -3.63 -3.06 -2.39
CA VAL A 226 -3.35 -3.40 -3.80
C VAL A 226 -1.90 -3.06 -4.16
N GLN A 227 -1.41 -1.90 -3.72
CA GLN A 227 -0.03 -1.50 -3.91
C GLN A 227 0.93 -2.47 -3.19
N MET A 228 0.65 -2.83 -1.94
CA MET A 228 1.46 -3.81 -1.20
C MET A 228 1.50 -5.17 -1.91
N ALA A 229 0.37 -5.62 -2.45
CA ALA A 229 0.32 -6.85 -3.25
C ALA A 229 1.19 -6.75 -4.52
N CYS A 230 1.19 -5.60 -5.20
CA CYS A 230 2.07 -5.35 -6.33
C CYS A 230 3.55 -5.33 -5.91
N GLU A 231 3.88 -4.74 -4.75
CA GLU A 231 5.23 -4.70 -4.20
C GLU A 231 5.74 -6.11 -3.86
N VAL A 232 4.93 -6.94 -3.20
CA VAL A 232 5.22 -8.35 -2.94
C VAL A 232 5.42 -9.12 -4.25
N PHE A 233 4.56 -8.91 -5.24
CA PHE A 233 4.68 -9.55 -6.54
C PHE A 233 5.97 -9.15 -7.27
N ASP A 234 6.35 -7.88 -7.22
CA ASP A 234 7.60 -7.40 -7.82
C ASP A 234 8.81 -7.95 -7.08
N GLU A 235 8.77 -8.01 -5.75
CA GLU A 235 9.83 -8.60 -4.96
C GLU A 235 10.10 -10.06 -5.37
N ILE A 236 9.04 -10.82 -5.64
CA ILE A 236 9.14 -12.19 -6.13
C ILE A 236 9.67 -12.23 -7.56
N THR A 237 9.18 -11.38 -8.47
CA THR A 237 9.39 -11.55 -9.92
C THR A 237 10.58 -10.79 -10.50
N ARG A 238 11.17 -9.86 -9.74
CA ARG A 238 12.21 -8.93 -10.21
C ARG A 238 13.56 -9.60 -10.49
N TYR A 239 14.08 -10.38 -9.54
CA TYR A 239 15.48 -10.83 -9.57
C TYR A 239 15.70 -12.21 -10.19
N HIS A 240 14.71 -13.10 -10.08
CA HIS A 240 14.80 -14.46 -10.60
C HIS A 240 13.71 -14.68 -11.63
N SER A 241 14.08 -14.63 -12.92
CA SER A 241 13.13 -14.87 -14.01
C SER A 241 12.51 -16.27 -13.98
N GLU A 242 13.07 -17.21 -13.20
CA GLU A 242 12.52 -18.54 -12.95
C GLU A 242 11.29 -18.53 -12.04
N ASN A 243 11.09 -17.47 -11.24
CA ASN A 243 9.93 -17.33 -10.35
C ASN A 243 8.62 -17.05 -11.09
N ARG A 244 8.72 -16.72 -12.38
CA ARG A 244 7.60 -16.27 -13.22
C ARG A 244 7.37 -17.19 -14.40
N VAL A 245 6.13 -17.19 -14.89
CA VAL A 245 5.72 -17.75 -16.19
C VAL A 245 4.99 -16.68 -16.96
N TYR A 246 5.06 -16.76 -18.28
CA TYR A 246 4.54 -15.73 -19.17
C TYR A 246 3.26 -16.18 -19.84
N TYR A 247 2.43 -15.22 -20.21
CA TYR A 247 1.21 -15.42 -20.96
C TYR A 247 0.93 -14.19 -21.83
N GLU A 248 -0.01 -14.32 -22.76
CA GLU A 248 -0.47 -13.20 -23.57
C GLU A 248 -1.16 -12.16 -22.70
N GLY A 249 -0.57 -10.97 -22.60
CA GLY A 249 -1.17 -9.88 -21.82
C GLY A 249 -2.41 -9.32 -22.50
N TRP A 250 -3.36 -8.88 -21.67
CA TRP A 250 -4.54 -8.16 -22.11
C TRP A 250 -4.19 -6.75 -22.60
N LYS A 251 -4.82 -6.31 -23.70
CA LYS A 251 -4.89 -4.90 -24.10
C LYS A 251 -5.95 -4.73 -25.19
N SER A 252 -6.70 -3.62 -25.14
CA SER A 252 -7.79 -3.32 -26.06
C SER A 252 -7.38 -3.06 -27.52
N ASN A 253 -6.07 -2.95 -27.83
CA ASN A 253 -5.59 -2.82 -29.20
C ASN A 253 -4.40 -3.75 -29.51
N ASP A 254 -4.38 -4.28 -30.75
CA ASP A 254 -3.38 -5.23 -31.24
C ASP A 254 -1.96 -4.65 -31.32
N ARG A 255 -1.83 -3.32 -31.43
CA ARG A 255 -0.57 -2.63 -31.76
C ARG A 255 0.41 -2.53 -30.59
N HIS A 256 -0.02 -2.84 -29.36
CA HIS A 256 0.81 -2.72 -28.14
C HIS A 256 0.62 -3.89 -27.16
N ARG A 257 0.30 -5.09 -27.64
CA ARG A 257 0.23 -6.29 -26.79
C ARG A 257 1.62 -6.61 -26.24
N THR A 258 1.75 -6.56 -24.92
CA THR A 258 2.97 -6.94 -24.19
C THR A 258 2.71 -8.22 -23.41
N ALA A 259 3.76 -8.99 -23.13
CA ALA A 259 3.64 -10.17 -22.30
C ALA A 259 3.18 -9.82 -20.88
N GLY A 260 2.15 -10.51 -20.40
CA GLY A 260 1.86 -10.59 -18.97
C GLY A 260 2.71 -11.67 -18.31
N TRP A 261 2.88 -11.59 -16.99
CA TRP A 261 3.47 -12.68 -16.24
C TRP A 261 2.76 -12.92 -14.91
N ARG A 262 2.92 -14.14 -14.41
CA ARG A 262 2.39 -14.57 -13.12
C ARG A 262 3.45 -15.36 -12.35
N ILE A 263 3.35 -15.38 -11.04
CA ILE A 263 4.23 -16.17 -10.16
C ILE A 263 3.89 -17.66 -10.31
N LYS A 264 4.93 -18.51 -10.31
CA LYS A 264 4.79 -19.97 -10.28
C LYS A 264 4.14 -20.45 -8.98
N HIS A 265 3.35 -21.52 -9.08
CA HIS A 265 2.71 -22.11 -7.90
C HIS A 265 3.60 -23.13 -7.18
N THR A 266 4.68 -23.59 -7.82
CA THR A 266 5.55 -24.66 -7.32
C THR A 266 6.58 -24.16 -6.31
N ARG A 267 7.38 -23.16 -6.68
CA ARG A 267 8.42 -22.56 -5.84
C ARG A 267 8.84 -21.21 -6.41
N PHE A 268 9.15 -20.27 -5.53
CA PHE A 268 9.90 -19.07 -5.88
C PHE A 268 11.05 -18.80 -4.89
N ILE A 269 12.05 -18.06 -5.35
CA ILE A 269 13.26 -17.71 -4.58
C ILE A 269 13.26 -16.21 -4.31
N LEU A 270 13.43 -15.82 -3.05
CA LEU A 270 13.69 -14.44 -2.68
C LEU A 270 15.17 -14.22 -2.38
N PRO A 271 15.86 -13.30 -3.09
CA PRO A 271 17.24 -12.93 -2.79
C PRO A 271 17.31 -11.77 -1.78
N HIS A 272 18.52 -11.52 -1.27
CA HIS A 272 18.82 -10.48 -0.29
C HIS A 272 18.21 -10.70 1.10
N PHE A 273 18.07 -11.98 1.49
CA PHE A 273 17.66 -12.43 2.82
C PHE A 273 18.86 -13.02 3.57
N LYS A 274 19.89 -12.21 3.78
CA LYS A 274 21.09 -12.59 4.56
C LYS A 274 20.80 -12.48 6.06
N ALA A 275 21.49 -13.28 6.86
CA ALA A 275 21.52 -13.06 8.30
C ALA A 275 22.27 -11.77 8.62
N ASP A 276 21.87 -11.07 9.70
CA ASP A 276 22.52 -9.82 10.14
C ASP A 276 24.01 -10.03 10.43
N TYR A 277 24.32 -11.15 11.08
CA TYR A 277 25.69 -11.56 11.34
C TYR A 277 25.86 -13.05 11.06
N SER A 278 27.03 -13.42 10.54
CA SER A 278 27.38 -14.82 10.25
C SER A 278 27.26 -15.73 11.47
N TRP A 279 27.49 -15.18 12.67
CA TRP A 279 27.48 -15.89 13.95
C TRP A 279 26.12 -15.94 14.64
N SER A 280 25.26 -14.93 14.43
CA SER A 280 23.96 -14.86 15.12
C SER A 280 22.84 -15.58 14.38
N LYS A 281 23.00 -15.84 13.06
CA LYS A 281 22.00 -16.48 12.19
C LYS A 281 20.58 -15.90 12.37
N ARG A 282 20.47 -14.63 12.79
CA ARG A 282 19.19 -13.94 12.99
C ARG A 282 18.77 -13.21 11.72
N PRO A 283 17.46 -13.18 11.40
CA PRO A 283 16.95 -12.34 10.33
C PRO A 283 17.14 -10.87 10.70
N SER A 284 17.46 -10.04 9.70
CA SER A 284 17.53 -8.60 9.90
C SER A 284 16.15 -7.99 10.14
N TYR A 285 16.10 -6.82 10.79
CA TYR A 285 14.84 -6.09 10.96
C TYR A 285 14.15 -5.82 9.62
N SER A 286 14.91 -5.40 8.60
CA SER A 286 14.39 -5.19 7.24
C SER A 286 13.85 -6.47 6.61
N MET A 287 14.51 -7.61 6.85
CA MET A 287 14.04 -8.91 6.38
C MET A 287 12.70 -9.28 7.03
N VAL A 288 12.56 -9.11 8.34
CA VAL A 288 11.30 -9.37 9.06
C VAL A 288 10.18 -8.46 8.55
N GLN A 289 10.45 -7.17 8.35
CA GLN A 289 9.46 -6.23 7.80
C GLN A 289 8.97 -6.63 6.40
N ARG A 290 9.88 -7.07 5.52
CA ARG A 290 9.50 -7.57 4.19
C ARG A 290 8.64 -8.83 4.28
N LEU A 291 8.99 -9.77 5.16
CA LEU A 291 8.18 -10.98 5.38
C LEU A 291 6.79 -10.64 5.94
N ALA A 292 6.68 -9.63 6.80
CA ALA A 292 5.40 -9.17 7.33
C ALA A 292 4.48 -8.61 6.24
N ASP A 293 5.02 -8.05 5.15
CA ASP A 293 4.20 -7.59 4.03
C ASP A 293 3.56 -8.77 3.26
N PHE A 294 4.27 -9.90 3.13
CA PHE A 294 3.69 -11.14 2.61
C PHE A 294 2.55 -11.61 3.51
N ASP A 295 2.74 -11.59 4.83
CA ASP A 295 1.72 -12.01 5.79
C ASP A 295 0.46 -11.16 5.69
N LYS A 296 0.60 -9.82 5.61
CA LYS A 296 -0.53 -8.90 5.43
C LYS A 296 -1.27 -9.15 4.12
N VAL A 297 -0.56 -9.28 3.00
CA VAL A 297 -1.16 -9.51 1.68
C VAL A 297 -1.91 -10.82 1.65
N PHE A 298 -1.29 -11.92 2.08
CA PHE A 298 -1.93 -13.23 2.01
C PHE A 298 -3.06 -13.40 3.04
N ALA A 299 -2.94 -12.81 4.24
CA ALA A 299 -4.07 -12.74 5.17
C ALA A 299 -5.25 -12.00 4.55
N ALA A 300 -5.01 -10.84 3.93
CA ALA A 300 -6.07 -10.07 3.31
C ALA A 300 -6.71 -10.81 2.12
N LEU A 301 -5.90 -11.44 1.25
CA LEU A 301 -6.39 -12.28 0.14
C LEU A 301 -7.24 -13.47 0.63
N ASP A 302 -6.99 -13.96 1.84
CA ASP A 302 -7.72 -15.04 2.50
C ASP A 302 -8.91 -14.53 3.35
N GLY A 303 -9.12 -13.21 3.42
CA GLY A 303 -10.18 -12.61 4.24
C GLY A 303 -9.95 -12.74 5.75
N LYS A 304 -8.69 -12.89 6.19
CA LYS A 304 -8.29 -13.06 7.60
C LYS A 304 -7.54 -11.83 8.12
N GLU A 305 -7.61 -11.66 9.43
CA GLU A 305 -6.74 -10.71 10.13
C GLU A 305 -5.32 -11.28 10.24
N VAL A 306 -4.31 -10.45 10.01
CA VAL A 306 -2.89 -10.86 10.05
C VAL A 306 -2.48 -11.39 11.44
N SER A 307 -3.10 -10.91 12.51
CA SER A 307 -2.85 -11.40 13.87
C SER A 307 -3.38 -12.82 14.12
N SER A 308 -4.29 -13.31 13.27
CA SER A 308 -4.89 -14.64 13.41
C SER A 308 -4.08 -15.75 12.74
N ILE A 309 -3.02 -15.41 11.99
CA ILE A 309 -2.23 -16.37 11.22
C ILE A 309 -0.83 -16.58 11.84
N TYR A 310 -0.28 -17.78 11.64
CA TYR A 310 1.14 -18.01 11.83
C TYR A 310 1.89 -17.67 10.54
N GLY A 311 2.32 -16.42 10.42
CA GLY A 311 2.97 -15.87 9.23
C GLY A 311 4.47 -16.15 9.12
N LEU A 312 5.05 -15.76 7.99
CA LEU A 312 6.48 -15.77 7.72
C LEU A 312 7.27 -14.95 8.74
N SER A 313 6.80 -13.75 9.10
CA SER A 313 7.47 -12.88 10.07
C SER A 313 7.66 -13.59 11.40
N ALA A 314 6.58 -14.10 11.99
CA ALA A 314 6.61 -14.81 13.26
C ALA A 314 7.44 -16.09 13.20
N MET A 315 7.37 -16.83 12.08
CA MET A 315 8.16 -18.04 11.86
C MET A 315 9.67 -17.73 11.82
N PHE A 316 10.09 -16.68 11.11
CA PHE A 316 11.50 -16.30 11.06
C PHE A 316 12.01 -15.75 12.39
N GLU A 317 11.18 -15.08 13.18
CA GLU A 317 11.57 -14.63 14.52
C GLU A 317 11.74 -15.78 15.51
N ARG A 318 10.81 -16.74 15.50
CA ARG A 318 10.72 -17.82 16.50
C ARG A 318 11.56 -19.04 16.15
N GLU A 319 11.73 -19.32 14.86
CA GLU A 319 12.36 -20.54 14.36
C GLU A 319 13.61 -20.27 13.51
N CYS A 320 14.22 -19.07 13.64
CA CYS A 320 15.42 -18.68 12.87
C CYS A 320 16.54 -19.71 12.93
N GLU A 321 16.80 -20.30 14.10
CA GLU A 321 17.89 -21.26 14.28
C GLU A 321 17.67 -22.51 13.45
N SER A 322 16.48 -23.12 13.52
CA SER A 322 16.11 -24.26 12.70
C SER A 322 16.13 -23.95 11.20
N LEU A 323 15.55 -22.82 10.81
CA LEU A 323 15.59 -22.34 9.42
C LEU A 323 17.04 -22.19 8.93
N ALA A 324 17.92 -21.63 9.75
CA ALA A 324 19.32 -21.40 9.41
C ALA A 324 20.17 -22.69 9.38
N HIS A 325 19.70 -23.76 10.00
CA HIS A 325 20.25 -25.12 9.86
C HIS A 325 19.69 -25.87 8.64
N GLY A 326 18.89 -25.20 7.80
CA GLY A 326 18.36 -25.75 6.57
C GLY A 326 17.08 -26.57 6.74
N GLU A 327 16.48 -26.56 7.94
CA GLU A 327 15.21 -27.22 8.16
C GLU A 327 14.08 -26.53 7.39
N ARG A 328 13.14 -27.34 6.88
CA ARG A 328 11.92 -26.81 6.25
C ARG A 328 10.91 -26.48 7.34
N ARG A 329 10.39 -25.25 7.34
CA ARG A 329 9.34 -24.80 8.26
C ARG A 329 8.10 -24.36 7.51
N SER A 330 6.95 -24.41 8.18
CA SER A 330 5.65 -24.15 7.57
C SER A 330 4.97 -22.99 8.28
N SER A 331 4.57 -22.00 7.50
CA SER A 331 3.66 -20.92 7.90
C SER A 331 2.24 -21.27 7.45
N ALA A 332 1.29 -20.35 7.66
CA ALA A 332 -0.09 -20.47 7.20
C ALA A 332 -0.19 -20.72 5.69
N TYR A 333 0.61 -20.02 4.88
CA TYR A 333 0.49 -20.04 3.41
C TYR A 333 1.68 -20.68 2.69
N PHE A 334 2.82 -20.83 3.36
CA PHE A 334 4.07 -21.23 2.72
C PHE A 334 4.86 -22.23 3.55
N ASP A 335 5.52 -23.17 2.88
CA ASP A 335 6.70 -23.81 3.44
C ASP A 335 7.95 -23.08 2.99
N VAL A 336 8.96 -23.05 3.85
CA VAL A 336 10.16 -22.24 3.65
C VAL A 336 11.43 -23.01 3.98
N ARG A 337 12.47 -22.79 3.16
CA ARG A 337 13.86 -23.11 3.48
C ARG A 337 14.71 -21.86 3.39
N TRP A 338 15.56 -21.62 4.38
CA TRP A 338 16.44 -20.47 4.42
C TRP A 338 17.90 -20.89 4.19
N TYR A 339 18.58 -20.19 3.29
CA TYR A 339 19.99 -20.38 3.00
C TYR A 339 20.76 -19.11 3.38
N PRO A 340 21.05 -18.88 4.68
CA PRO A 340 21.62 -17.62 5.17
C PRO A 340 22.96 -17.27 4.51
N GLY A 341 23.80 -18.27 4.26
CA GLY A 341 25.11 -18.07 3.60
C GLY A 341 25.00 -17.68 2.11
N LYS A 342 23.90 -18.04 1.44
CA LYS A 342 23.60 -17.59 0.06
C LYS A 342 22.74 -16.33 0.03
N GLY A 343 22.12 -15.99 1.17
CA GLY A 343 21.18 -14.87 1.27
C GLY A 343 19.89 -15.11 0.50
N THR A 344 19.46 -16.38 0.39
CA THR A 344 18.25 -16.76 -0.35
C THR A 344 17.24 -17.47 0.54
N VAL A 345 15.96 -17.20 0.29
CA VAL A 345 14.84 -17.91 0.90
C VAL A 345 14.08 -18.61 -0.21
N HIS A 346 13.90 -19.93 -0.08
CA HIS A 346 13.10 -20.72 -1.00
C HIS A 346 11.71 -20.89 -0.39
N ILE A 347 10.70 -20.42 -1.10
CA ILE A 347 9.31 -20.41 -0.65
C ILE A 347 8.50 -21.34 -1.54
N PHE A 348 7.71 -22.20 -0.91
CA PHE A 348 6.84 -23.19 -1.54
C PHE A 348 5.40 -22.86 -1.13
N PRO A 349 4.56 -22.31 -2.02
CA PRO A 349 3.15 -22.08 -1.76
C PRO A 349 2.44 -23.37 -1.36
N ARG A 350 1.62 -23.31 -0.30
CA ARG A 350 0.82 -24.46 0.17
C ARG A 350 -0.55 -24.54 -0.51
N ASN A 351 -1.03 -23.42 -1.03
CA ASN A 351 -2.32 -23.32 -1.72
C ASN A 351 -2.18 -22.54 -3.03
N GLN A 352 -2.40 -23.22 -4.16
CA GLN A 352 -2.38 -22.62 -5.48
C GLN A 352 -3.40 -21.49 -5.61
N GLN A 353 -4.58 -21.62 -5.00
CA GLN A 353 -5.63 -20.61 -5.09
C GLN A 353 -5.18 -19.25 -4.54
N MET A 354 -4.34 -19.23 -3.49
CA MET A 354 -3.84 -17.96 -2.94
C MET A 354 -2.86 -17.28 -3.90
N MET A 355 -2.01 -18.06 -4.56
CA MET A 355 -1.14 -17.54 -5.62
C MET A 355 -1.95 -17.01 -6.79
N ASP A 356 -3.01 -17.71 -7.18
CA ASP A 356 -3.90 -17.27 -8.26
C ASP A 356 -4.65 -15.98 -7.90
N ARG A 357 -5.09 -15.81 -6.65
CA ARG A 357 -5.66 -14.55 -6.16
C ARG A 357 -4.66 -13.39 -6.28
N LEU A 358 -3.41 -13.56 -5.83
CA LEU A 358 -2.36 -12.55 -5.97
C LEU A 358 -2.08 -12.23 -7.45
N ASN A 359 -1.86 -13.28 -8.26
CA ASN A 359 -1.56 -13.15 -9.68
C ASN A 359 -2.69 -12.42 -10.44
N ARG A 360 -3.95 -12.74 -10.16
CA ARG A 360 -5.10 -12.10 -10.79
C ARG A 360 -5.29 -10.66 -10.32
N LEU A 361 -5.07 -10.39 -9.03
CA LEU A 361 -5.12 -9.03 -8.49
C LEU A 361 -4.11 -8.15 -9.23
N VAL A 362 -2.83 -8.55 -9.25
CA VAL A 362 -1.77 -7.78 -9.90
C VAL A 362 -1.95 -7.73 -11.42
N GLY A 363 -2.32 -8.85 -12.04
CA GLY A 363 -2.57 -8.90 -13.47
C GLY A 363 -3.66 -7.94 -13.92
N ARG A 364 -4.77 -7.83 -13.18
CA ARG A 364 -5.83 -6.85 -13.46
C ARG A 364 -5.36 -5.42 -13.20
N THR A 365 -4.67 -5.18 -12.09
CA THR A 365 -4.13 -3.85 -11.75
C THR A 365 -3.13 -3.34 -12.80
N ARG A 366 -2.43 -4.23 -13.50
CA ARG A 366 -1.46 -3.90 -14.56
C ARG A 366 -2.03 -4.00 -15.97
N ASP A 367 -3.35 -4.16 -16.09
CA ASP A 367 -4.05 -4.40 -17.34
C ASP A 367 -3.52 -5.60 -18.13
N TRP A 368 -2.81 -6.54 -17.51
CA TRP A 368 -2.37 -7.80 -18.14
C TRP A 368 -3.51 -8.81 -18.24
N LEU A 369 -4.56 -8.63 -17.45
CA LEU A 369 -5.77 -9.44 -17.51
C LEU A 369 -6.96 -8.57 -17.91
N PRO A 370 -7.95 -9.17 -18.59
CA PRO A 370 -9.17 -8.47 -18.99
C PRO A 370 -9.90 -7.83 -17.79
N PRO A 371 -10.54 -6.67 -18.00
CA PRO A 371 -11.50 -6.10 -17.07
C PRO A 371 -12.63 -7.09 -16.76
N ARG A 372 -13.27 -6.90 -15.60
CA ARG A 372 -14.29 -7.84 -15.09
C ARG A 372 -15.53 -7.92 -15.98
N ASP A 373 -15.82 -6.85 -16.72
CA ASP A 373 -16.98 -6.67 -17.57
C ASP A 373 -16.78 -7.15 -19.01
N GLU A 374 -15.56 -7.57 -19.38
CA GLU A 374 -15.26 -8.01 -20.74
C GLU A 374 -15.40 -9.52 -20.89
N MET A 375 -16.19 -9.95 -21.90
CA MET A 375 -16.24 -11.34 -22.31
C MET A 375 -14.98 -11.68 -23.11
N VAL A 376 -14.30 -12.74 -22.68
CA VAL A 376 -13.01 -13.16 -23.25
C VAL A 376 -13.14 -14.60 -23.72
N ALA A 377 -12.48 -14.94 -24.83
CA ALA A 377 -12.45 -16.29 -25.35
C ALA A 377 -12.01 -17.31 -24.27
N LYS A 378 -12.64 -18.49 -24.25
CA LYS A 378 -12.33 -19.57 -23.30
C LYS A 378 -10.85 -19.98 -23.37
N ASP A 379 -10.30 -19.95 -24.58
CA ASP A 379 -8.92 -20.34 -24.86
C ASP A 379 -7.88 -19.42 -24.20
N PHE A 380 -8.20 -18.13 -24.01
CA PHE A 380 -7.35 -17.20 -23.25
C PHE A 380 -7.14 -17.69 -21.82
N TRP A 381 -8.24 -17.99 -21.11
CA TRP A 381 -8.18 -18.46 -19.72
C TRP A 381 -7.50 -19.81 -19.62
N LEU A 382 -7.79 -20.72 -20.55
CA LEU A 382 -7.16 -22.03 -20.60
C LEU A 382 -5.64 -21.92 -20.86
N ALA A 383 -5.21 -21.00 -21.71
CA ALA A 383 -3.80 -20.72 -21.96
C ALA A 383 -3.14 -20.08 -20.73
N TYR A 384 -3.78 -19.11 -20.07
CA TYR A 384 -3.31 -18.47 -18.84
C TYR A 384 -3.08 -19.49 -17.71
N GLU A 385 -4.04 -20.40 -17.50
CA GLU A 385 -3.95 -21.48 -16.51
C GLU A 385 -2.82 -22.45 -16.85
N ARG A 386 -2.69 -22.81 -18.13
CA ARG A 386 -1.66 -23.74 -18.63
C ARG A 386 -0.28 -23.10 -18.83
N ALA A 387 -0.12 -21.81 -18.61
CA ALA A 387 1.13 -21.08 -18.88
C ALA A 387 2.39 -21.74 -18.28
N GLU A 388 2.30 -22.30 -17.07
CA GLU A 388 3.43 -22.99 -16.43
C GLU A 388 3.82 -24.30 -17.12
N LYS A 389 2.87 -25.00 -17.77
CA LYS A 389 3.17 -26.19 -18.58
C LYS A 389 3.90 -25.84 -19.87
N PHE A 390 3.68 -24.62 -20.38
CA PHE A 390 4.30 -24.13 -21.60
C PHE A 390 5.63 -23.40 -21.35
N ASP A 391 6.00 -23.10 -20.10
CA ASP A 391 7.09 -22.19 -19.74
C ASP A 391 8.44 -22.57 -20.39
N GLU A 392 8.81 -23.86 -20.40
CA GLU A 392 10.05 -24.33 -21.01
C GLU A 392 10.07 -24.12 -22.53
N GLU A 393 9.00 -24.54 -23.23
CA GLU A 393 8.85 -24.34 -24.67
C GLU A 393 8.83 -22.86 -25.03
N VAL A 394 8.12 -22.04 -24.26
CA VAL A 394 8.00 -20.58 -24.47
C VAL A 394 9.35 -19.88 -24.28
N ARG A 395 10.15 -20.29 -23.29
CA ARG A 395 11.49 -19.75 -23.07
C ARG A 395 12.44 -20.10 -24.21
N ALA A 396 12.43 -21.35 -24.65
CA ALA A 396 13.23 -21.81 -25.78
C ALA A 396 12.85 -21.06 -27.06
N GLU A 397 11.55 -20.91 -27.31
CA GLU A 397 11.03 -20.22 -28.48
C GLU A 397 11.32 -18.71 -28.45
N ALA A 398 11.18 -18.05 -27.29
CA ALA A 398 11.52 -16.64 -27.13
C ALA A 398 13.02 -16.38 -27.37
N ALA A 399 13.90 -17.26 -26.87
CA ALA A 399 15.34 -17.18 -27.12
C ALA A 399 15.69 -17.38 -28.60
N ARG A 400 14.96 -18.26 -29.30
CA ARG A 400 15.09 -18.47 -30.74
C ARG A 400 14.61 -17.27 -31.57
N MET A 401 13.47 -16.67 -31.20
CA MET A 401 12.88 -15.52 -31.90
C MET A 401 13.67 -14.23 -31.71
N SER A 402 14.36 -14.05 -30.57
CA SER A 402 15.14 -12.85 -30.27
C SER A 402 16.48 -13.19 -29.62
N PRO A 403 17.46 -13.68 -30.41
CA PRO A 403 18.79 -13.97 -29.93
C PRO A 403 19.43 -12.73 -29.27
N GLY A 404 20.05 -12.90 -28.11
CA GLY A 404 20.71 -11.82 -27.35
C GLY A 404 19.78 -10.99 -26.45
N VAL A 405 18.45 -11.19 -26.52
CA VAL A 405 17.51 -10.56 -25.58
C VAL A 405 17.24 -11.51 -24.42
N SER A 406 17.71 -11.16 -23.22
CA SER A 406 17.40 -11.91 -22.01
C SER A 406 15.92 -11.80 -21.68
N ILE A 407 15.27 -12.94 -21.44
CA ILE A 407 13.89 -12.99 -20.96
C ILE A 407 13.71 -12.28 -19.61
N GLY A 408 14.81 -12.10 -18.87
CA GLY A 408 14.92 -11.28 -17.67
C GLY A 408 14.42 -9.84 -17.88
N ALA A 409 14.65 -9.27 -19.06
CA ALA A 409 14.46 -7.84 -19.35
C ALA A 409 13.00 -7.37 -19.43
N VAL A 410 12.01 -8.27 -19.34
CA VAL A 410 10.58 -7.93 -19.39
C VAL A 410 10.08 -7.07 -18.22
N THR A 411 10.76 -7.10 -17.08
CA THR A 411 10.39 -6.39 -15.83
C THR A 411 10.86 -4.93 -15.79
N GLY A 412 11.29 -4.38 -16.93
CA GLY A 412 11.85 -3.03 -16.99
C GLY A 412 13.36 -3.00 -16.74
N PRO A 413 14.01 -1.85 -16.89
CA PRO A 413 15.45 -1.80 -17.06
C PRO A 413 16.16 -2.05 -15.74
N GLU A 414 17.02 -3.07 -15.70
CA GLU A 414 18.13 -3.05 -14.74
C GLU A 414 19.05 -1.84 -14.99
N TRP A 415 19.05 -1.28 -16.23
CA TRP A 415 19.98 -0.23 -16.71
C TRP A 415 19.44 0.62 -17.91
N GLY A 416 18.30 1.31 -17.77
CA GLY A 416 17.88 2.43 -18.65
C GLY A 416 17.44 2.17 -20.11
N ASP A 417 17.39 0.94 -20.64
CA ASP A 417 17.00 0.69 -22.04
C ASP A 417 15.54 0.20 -22.19
N GLU A 418 14.63 1.15 -22.43
CA GLU A 418 13.20 0.89 -22.68
C GLU A 418 12.96 0.06 -23.95
N SER A 419 13.81 0.24 -24.99
CA SER A 419 13.73 -0.52 -26.24
C SER A 419 14.01 -2.02 -26.01
N ARG A 420 14.98 -2.34 -25.16
CA ARG A 420 15.26 -3.74 -24.78
C ARG A 420 14.10 -4.40 -24.04
N THR A 421 13.45 -3.69 -23.12
CA THR A 421 12.29 -4.21 -22.39
C THR A 421 11.11 -4.47 -23.33
N THR A 422 10.79 -3.51 -24.20
CA THR A 422 9.72 -3.67 -25.20
C THR A 422 9.99 -4.86 -26.12
N ARG A 423 11.23 -5.01 -26.61
CA ARG A 423 11.63 -6.16 -27.43
C ARG A 423 11.46 -7.48 -26.68
N ALA A 424 11.88 -7.55 -25.42
CA ALA A 424 11.72 -8.75 -24.61
C ALA A 424 10.24 -9.11 -24.41
N GLN A 425 9.39 -8.11 -24.12
CA GLN A 425 7.96 -8.31 -23.94
C GLN A 425 7.27 -8.81 -25.21
N HIS A 426 7.61 -8.23 -26.37
CA HIS A 426 7.06 -8.69 -27.67
C HIS A 426 7.54 -10.10 -28.04
N ALA A 427 8.82 -10.41 -27.81
CA ALA A 427 9.37 -11.74 -28.10
C ALA A 427 8.69 -12.82 -27.27
N VAL A 428 8.49 -12.56 -25.98
CA VAL A 428 7.83 -13.50 -25.06
C VAL A 428 6.36 -13.69 -25.38
N ALA A 429 5.62 -12.62 -25.68
CA ALA A 429 4.22 -12.69 -26.09
C ALA A 429 4.06 -13.51 -27.39
N SER A 430 4.90 -13.22 -28.39
CA SER A 430 4.89 -13.93 -29.67
C SER A 430 5.22 -15.42 -29.51
N ALA A 431 6.24 -15.75 -28.69
CA ALA A 431 6.60 -17.12 -28.37
C ALA A 431 5.46 -17.85 -27.64
N PHE A 432 4.83 -17.19 -26.67
CA PHE A 432 3.67 -17.76 -25.97
C PHE A 432 2.54 -18.11 -26.92
N ASN A 433 2.17 -17.19 -27.81
CA ASN A 433 1.10 -17.41 -28.80
C ASN A 433 1.43 -18.56 -29.76
N ALA A 434 2.68 -18.67 -30.22
CA ALA A 434 3.11 -19.76 -31.08
C ALA A 434 2.99 -21.13 -30.38
N ILE A 435 3.43 -21.23 -29.13
CA ILE A 435 3.33 -22.46 -28.34
C ILE A 435 1.88 -22.79 -27.99
N ALA A 436 1.07 -21.81 -27.57
CA ALA A 436 -0.34 -22.02 -27.27
C ALA A 436 -1.10 -22.60 -28.48
N ARG A 437 -0.85 -22.06 -29.69
CA ARG A 437 -1.45 -22.57 -30.94
C ARG A 437 -0.97 -23.96 -31.32
N LYS A 438 0.31 -24.27 -31.10
CA LYS A 438 0.85 -25.64 -31.25
C LYS A 438 0.11 -26.63 -30.36
N HIS A 439 -0.36 -26.20 -29.18
CA HIS A 439 -1.17 -26.97 -28.24
C HIS A 439 -2.70 -26.81 -28.45
N GLY A 440 -3.13 -26.23 -29.58
CA GLY A 440 -4.54 -26.14 -29.97
C GLY A 440 -5.34 -25.05 -29.25
N LEU A 441 -4.70 -24.02 -28.72
CA LEU A 441 -5.33 -22.87 -28.06
C LEU A 441 -5.11 -21.61 -28.89
N ASP A 442 -6.12 -20.77 -29.05
CA ASP A 442 -5.93 -19.40 -29.51
C ASP A 442 -6.07 -18.41 -28.35
N PRO A 443 -4.95 -17.99 -27.73
CA PRO A 443 -4.98 -17.10 -26.57
C PRO A 443 -5.32 -15.66 -26.95
N LEU A 444 -5.61 -15.36 -28.23
CA LEU A 444 -6.04 -14.04 -28.62
C LEU A 444 -7.39 -13.71 -27.96
N PRO A 445 -7.50 -12.60 -27.22
CA PRO A 445 -8.69 -12.30 -26.41
C PRO A 445 -10.00 -12.02 -27.19
N ALA A 446 -10.01 -12.12 -28.51
CA ALA A 446 -11.09 -11.60 -29.35
C ALA A 446 -12.41 -12.35 -29.16
N ILE A 447 -13.42 -11.64 -28.64
CA ILE A 447 -14.79 -11.76 -29.13
C ILE A 447 -15.05 -10.45 -29.85
N ALA A 448 -15.35 -10.49 -31.15
CA ALA A 448 -15.80 -9.32 -31.88
C ALA A 448 -16.95 -8.69 -31.07
N SER A 449 -16.80 -7.43 -30.66
CA SER A 449 -17.89 -6.74 -29.99
C SER A 449 -19.09 -6.73 -30.92
N SER A 450 -20.13 -7.49 -30.59
CA SER A 450 -21.47 -7.10 -30.99
C SER A 450 -21.79 -5.83 -30.21
N HIS A 451 -21.29 -4.70 -30.69
CA HIS A 451 -21.93 -3.43 -30.41
C HIS A 451 -23.34 -3.55 -30.98
N LYS A 452 -24.29 -4.03 -30.17
CA LYS A 452 -25.65 -3.52 -30.29
C LYS A 452 -25.52 -2.05 -29.95
N GLU A 453 -25.67 -1.20 -30.96
CA GLU A 453 -26.04 0.19 -30.71
C GLU A 453 -27.14 0.19 -29.65
N PRO A 454 -27.08 1.08 -28.64
CA PRO A 454 -28.19 1.21 -27.73
C PRO A 454 -29.44 1.51 -28.57
N GLU A 455 -30.40 0.60 -28.58
CA GLU A 455 -31.75 0.89 -29.06
C GLU A 455 -32.17 2.16 -28.34
N GLN A 456 -32.28 3.25 -29.11
CA GLN A 456 -32.89 4.47 -28.63
C GLN A 456 -34.32 4.10 -28.24
N LEU A 457 -34.57 3.96 -26.93
CA LEU A 457 -35.92 3.91 -26.39
C LEU A 457 -36.66 5.14 -26.95
N PRO A 458 -37.79 4.97 -27.66
CA PRO A 458 -38.51 6.09 -28.22
C PRO A 458 -38.94 7.00 -27.07
N LEU A 459 -38.52 8.27 -27.16
CA LEU A 459 -39.01 9.35 -26.31
C LEU A 459 -40.54 9.29 -26.31
N LEU A 460 -41.12 8.91 -25.17
CA LEU A 460 -42.54 9.10 -24.90
C LEU A 460 -42.80 10.61 -24.98
N ALA A 461 -43.48 11.01 -26.05
CA ALA A 461 -44.01 12.34 -26.21
C ALA A 461 -44.97 12.61 -25.05
N VAL A 462 -44.58 13.56 -24.19
CA VAL A 462 -45.52 14.18 -23.26
C VAL A 462 -46.48 15.01 -24.12
N ALA A 463 -47.67 14.48 -24.34
CA ALA A 463 -48.78 15.23 -24.92
C ALA A 463 -49.29 16.24 -23.89
N ALA A 464 -49.75 17.37 -24.44
CA ALA A 464 -50.16 18.63 -23.80
C ALA A 464 -51.18 18.52 -22.66
#